data_AF-A0A392UI07-F1
#
_entry.id   AF-A0A392UI07-F1
#
_cell.length_a   1.000
_cell.length_b   1.000
_cell.length_c   1.000
_cell.angle_alpha   90.00
_cell.angle_beta   90.00
_cell.angle_gamma   90.00
#
_symmetry.space_group_name_H-M   'P 1'
#
loop_
_entity.id
_entity.type
_entity.pdbx_description
1 polymer ?
#
loop_
_entity_poly.entity_id
_entity_poly.type
_entity_poly.pdbx_seq_one_letter_code
_entity_poly.pdbx_strand_id
1 'polypeptide(L)' 'MKRQISEFVYACLVYQKSKIEHQKPSGLLQPLFVREWKWDSIAMDFMGGLPKTMK' A
#
# COMPACT_ATOMS: atom_id res chain seq x y z
N MET A 1 -33.40 -12.35 4.50
CA MET A 1 -32.58 -12.60 3.30
C MET A 1 -31.23 -11.88 3.32
N LYS A 2 -31.15 -10.54 3.23
CA LYS A 2 -29.85 -9.83 3.19
C LYS A 2 -28.91 -10.15 4.36
N ARG A 3 -29.45 -10.27 5.58
CA ARG A 3 -28.67 -10.60 6.80
C ARG A 3 -28.03 -12.00 6.75
N GLN A 4 -28.77 -13.00 6.29
CA GLN A 4 -28.26 -14.38 6.17
C GLN A 4 -27.17 -14.47 5.09
N ILE A 5 -27.32 -13.70 4.01
CA ILE A 5 -26.30 -13.61 2.96
C ILE A 5 -25.03 -12.96 3.52
N SER A 6 -25.15 -11.86 4.31
CA SER A 6 -23.98 -11.25 4.93
C SER A 6 -23.30 -12.16 5.94
N GLU A 7 -24.06 -12.89 6.75
CA GLU A 7 -23.54 -13.88 7.71
C GLU A 7 -22.81 -15.02 6.99
N PHE A 8 -23.36 -15.52 5.89
CA PHE A 8 -22.74 -16.57 5.07
C PHE A 8 -21.44 -16.10 4.40
N VAL A 9 -21.45 -14.90 3.79
CA VAL A 9 -20.27 -14.32 3.14
C VAL A 9 -19.18 -14.04 4.18
N TYR A 10 -19.55 -13.57 5.37
CA TYR A 10 -18.63 -13.34 6.48
C TYR A 10 -17.96 -14.64 6.95
N ALA A 11 -18.68 -15.76 6.99
CA ALA A 11 -18.14 -17.06 7.39
C ALA A 11 -17.29 -17.76 6.29
N CYS A 12 -17.29 -17.26 5.05
CA CYS A 12 -16.63 -17.92 3.93
C CYS A 12 -15.13 -17.59 3.86
N LEU A 13 -14.27 -18.55 4.21
CA LEU A 13 -12.80 -18.40 4.19
C LEU A 13 -12.22 -18.09 2.80
N VAL A 14 -12.81 -18.64 1.73
CA VAL A 14 -12.36 -18.39 0.35
C VAL A 14 -12.63 -16.92 -0.03
N TYR A 15 -13.80 -16.40 0.36
CA TYR A 15 -14.15 -15.01 0.15
C TYR A 15 -13.22 -14.09 0.93
N GLN A 16 -12.99 -14.36 2.22
CA GLN A 16 -12.10 -13.55 3.06
C GLN A 16 -10.65 -13.48 2.51
N LYS A 17 -10.13 -14.58 1.95
CA LYS A 17 -8.77 -14.62 1.38
C LYS A 17 -8.66 -13.95 0.01
N SER A 18 -9.70 -14.05 -0.82
CA SER A 18 -9.69 -13.53 -2.20
C SER A 18 -10.19 -12.09 -2.32
N LYS A 19 -11.03 -11.66 -1.37
CA LYS A 19 -11.65 -10.34 -1.28
C LYS A 19 -11.29 -9.71 0.05
N ILE A 20 -9.99 -9.55 0.28
CA ILE A 20 -9.48 -8.77 1.40
C ILE A 20 -9.99 -7.33 1.21
N GLU A 21 -10.44 -6.69 2.29
CA GLU A 21 -10.81 -5.27 2.25
C GLU A 21 -9.58 -4.44 1.85
N HIS A 22 -9.62 -3.91 0.63
CA HIS A 22 -8.60 -2.98 0.13
C HIS A 22 -8.80 -1.56 0.65
N GLN A 23 -9.95 -1.28 1.30
CA GLN A 23 -10.21 -0.01 1.98
C GLN A 23 -9.55 -0.02 3.35
N LYS A 24 -8.22 0.06 3.37
CA LYS A 24 -7.56 0.54 4.59
C LYS A 24 -8.01 1.99 4.78
N PRO A 25 -8.46 2.41 5.98
CA PRO A 25 -8.72 3.82 6.22
C PRO A 25 -7.45 4.59 5.85
N SER A 26 -7.60 5.63 5.05
CA SER A 26 -6.49 6.52 4.71
C SER A 26 -5.98 7.10 6.01
N GLY A 27 -4.89 6.53 6.52
CA GLY A 27 -4.25 7.03 7.72
C GLY A 27 -3.71 8.43 7.47
N LEU A 28 -3.54 9.20 8.54
CA LEU A 28 -2.77 10.44 8.46
C LEU A 28 -1.35 10.09 7.98
N LEU A 29 -0.93 10.70 6.87
CA LEU A 29 0.47 10.61 6.44
C LEU A 29 1.33 11.17 7.58
N GLN A 30 2.32 10.41 8.03
CA GLN A 30 3.32 10.94 8.95
C GLN A 30 4.19 11.94 8.17
N PRO A 31 4.19 13.23 8.54
CA PRO A 31 5.05 14.20 7.88
C PRO A 31 6.51 13.86 8.16
N LEU A 32 7.36 14.04 7.15
CA LEU A 32 8.80 13.93 7.34
C LEU A 32 9.29 15.05 8.26
N PHE A 33 10.33 14.77 9.04
CA PHE A 33 10.98 15.78 9.87
C PHE A 33 11.50 16.93 8.99
N VAL A 34 11.13 18.16 9.35
CA VAL A 34 11.66 19.36 8.69
C VAL A 34 13.11 19.52 9.12
N ARG A 35 14.02 19.51 8.15
CA ARG A 35 15.46 19.62 8.44
C ARG A 35 15.86 21.08 8.64
N GLU A 36 16.80 21.28 9.55
CA GLU A 36 17.26 22.62 9.95
C GLU A 36 18.35 23.15 9.00
N TRP A 37 19.08 22.26 8.32
CA TRP A 37 20.21 22.63 7.48
C TRP A 37 20.28 21.89 6.13
N LYS A 38 21.14 22.38 5.25
CA LYS A 38 21.37 21.78 3.93
C LYS A 38 22.07 20.43 4.10
N TRP A 39 21.56 19.40 3.42
CA TRP A 39 22.10 18.04 3.37
C TRP A 39 21.97 17.18 4.63
N ASP A 40 21.22 17.62 5.65
CA ASP A 40 21.01 16.88 6.90
C ASP A 40 20.41 15.47 6.72
N SER A 41 19.78 15.20 5.58
CA SER A 41 19.53 13.82 5.18
C SER A 41 19.45 13.70 3.65
N ILE A 42 19.76 12.53 3.13
CA ILE A 42 19.75 12.27 1.70
C ILE A 42 19.07 10.92 1.54
N ALA A 43 17.96 10.90 0.82
CA ALA A 43 17.32 9.67 0.39
C ALA A 43 17.89 9.30 -0.98
N MET A 44 18.30 8.05 -1.15
CA MET A 44 18.75 7.50 -2.43
C MET A 44 17.92 6.26 -2.74
N ASP A 45 17.58 6.09 -4.02
CA ASP A 45 16.89 4.92 -4.52
C ASP A 45 17.49 4.49 -5.88
N PHE A 46 17.31 3.22 -6.24
CA PHE A 46 17.80 2.66 -7.49
C PHE A 46 16.69 2.58 -8.53
N MET A 47 16.96 3.11 -9.73
CA MET A 47 16.09 2.86 -10.88
C MET A 47 16.53 1.59 -11.62
N GLY A 48 15.63 0.62 -11.70
CA GLY A 48 15.79 -0.59 -12.51
C GLY A 48 15.19 -0.44 -13.91
N GLY A 49 15.45 -1.42 -14.78
CA GLY A 49 14.77 -1.55 -16.08
C GLY A 49 15.19 -0.55 -17.16
N LEU A 50 16.38 0.04 -17.06
CA LEU A 50 16.89 0.97 -18.06
C LEU A 50 17.12 0.27 -19.42
N PRO A 51 16.78 0.92 -20.55
CA PRO A 51 17.07 0.40 -21.88
C PRO A 51 18.58 0.16 -22.05
N LYS A 52 18.95 -0.98 -22.64
CA LYS A 52 20.35 -1.22 -23.02
C LYS A 52 20.68 -0.33 -24.22
N THR A 53 21.75 0.45 -24.12
CA THR A 53 22.34 1.13 -25.29
C THR A 53 22.76 0.07 -26.30
N MET A 54 22.20 0.13 -27.50
CA MET A 54 22.66 -0.67 -28.64
C MET A 54 24.02 -0.12 -29.09
N LYS A 55 25.00 -1.00 -29.27
CA LYS A 55 26.31 -0.67 -29.85
C LYS A 55 26.22 -0.65 -31.37
#